data_AF-J9DBR1-F1
#
_entry.id   AF-J9DBR1-F1
#
_cell.length_a   1.000
_cell.length_b   1.000
_cell.length_c   1.000
_cell.angle_alpha   90.00
_cell.angle_beta   90.00
_cell.angle_gamma   90.00
#
_symmetry.space_group_name_H-M   'P 1'
#
loop_
_entity.id
_entity.type
_entity.pdbx_description
1 polymer ?
#
loop_
_entity_poly.entity_id
_entity_poly.type
_entity_poly.pdbx_seq_one_letter_code
_entity_poly.pdbx_strand_id
1 'polypeptide(L)'
;MRHLLRVVFFILLSTISCLQLASTHVYELKKMRNEIASELAQFDDKVDQLKGKQLLIDNKCGMINTEGICYFNAVIQSLFANRNFVLFYIMNDFKPTQELSLNTQILAMKMLKARNVNPIPFLETYSEHQRLLNHCTLHGGNPLVLLEELLIGLYSEIEDDENLNFMEGAPQNYFVTERYSTTCKKCRRRTVDEISNVTMNIPFSNTLEESLSFYNNVKEVSNVNKYYKCSKCNVFNPIIPDDIKVDIIYPNHLIIVFERVQIKNNVIYSIFQEIEMNETITIDGKKYELYSAVCSYMLKRGYHANAIVKKNGSWVLFNDNQLEIFSQDNDNKTVFNNYAWILFFKCIE
;
A
#
# COMPACT_ATOMS: atom_id res chain seq x y z
N MET A 1 -38.04 35.12 -8.57
CA MET A 1 -37.70 35.48 -7.17
C MET A 1 -37.68 34.26 -6.22
N ARG A 2 -38.76 33.46 -6.08
CA ARG A 2 -38.78 32.27 -5.19
C ARG A 2 -37.75 31.18 -5.51
N HIS A 3 -37.45 30.92 -6.79
CA HIS A 3 -36.41 29.95 -7.17
C HIS A 3 -35.00 30.43 -6.81
N LEU A 4 -34.71 31.72 -7.00
CA LEU A 4 -33.41 32.31 -6.68
C LEU A 4 -33.11 32.23 -5.17
N LEU A 5 -34.12 32.52 -4.34
CA LEU A 5 -34.03 32.39 -2.88
C LEU A 5 -33.78 30.95 -2.43
N ARG A 6 -34.38 29.95 -3.10
CA ARG A 6 -34.12 28.53 -2.79
C ARG A 6 -32.69 28.14 -3.14
N VAL A 7 -32.19 28.55 -4.31
CA VAL A 7 -30.80 28.24 -4.73
C VAL A 7 -29.80 28.90 -3.79
N VAL A 8 -29.99 30.17 -3.44
CA VAL A 8 -29.11 30.88 -2.50
C VAL A 8 -29.14 30.24 -1.11
N PHE A 9 -30.32 29.85 -0.62
CA PHE A 9 -30.46 29.18 0.67
C PHE A 9 -29.79 27.79 0.68
N PHE A 10 -29.88 27.02 -0.40
CA PHE A 10 -29.17 25.74 -0.53
C PHE A 10 -27.65 25.92 -0.55
N ILE A 11 -27.13 26.94 -1.26
CA ILE A 11 -25.69 27.26 -1.27
C ILE A 11 -25.22 27.71 0.12
N LEU A 12 -26.02 28.51 0.84
CA LEU A 12 -25.71 28.92 2.21
C LEU A 12 -25.70 27.74 3.18
N LEU A 13 -26.68 26.84 3.08
CA LEU A 13 -26.71 25.64 3.93
C LEU A 13 -25.55 24.68 3.62
N SER A 14 -25.21 24.48 2.34
CA SER A 14 -24.08 23.62 1.96
C SER A 14 -22.75 24.20 2.43
N THR A 15 -22.55 25.51 2.30
CA THR A 15 -21.32 26.20 2.77
C THR A 15 -21.20 26.20 4.29
N ILE A 16 -22.29 26.45 5.03
CA ILE A 16 -22.29 26.36 6.50
C ILE A 16 -21.99 24.93 6.97
N SER A 17 -22.60 23.92 6.34
CA SER A 17 -22.34 22.52 6.63
C SER A 17 -20.87 22.15 6.39
N CYS A 18 -20.28 22.59 5.27
CA CYS A 18 -18.87 22.38 4.96
C CYS A 18 -17.94 23.04 5.99
N LEU A 19 -18.24 24.28 6.42
CA LEU A 19 -17.47 24.99 7.44
C LEU A 19 -17.56 24.33 8.83
N GLN A 20 -18.74 23.81 9.20
CA GLN A 20 -18.91 23.07 10.45
C GLN A 20 -18.18 21.73 10.44
N LEU A 21 -18.23 21.00 9.32
CA LEU A 21 -17.49 19.75 9.14
C LEU A 21 -15.98 19.99 9.21
N ALA A 22 -15.49 21.03 8.52
CA ALA A 22 -14.07 21.40 8.55
C ALA A 22 -13.60 21.77 9.97
N SER A 23 -14.37 22.60 10.70
CA SER A 23 -13.99 23.01 12.06
C SER A 23 -14.02 21.85 13.06
N THR A 24 -15.01 20.96 12.96
CA THR A 24 -15.10 19.75 13.80
C THR A 24 -13.93 18.80 13.51
N HIS A 25 -13.60 18.59 12.22
CA HIS A 25 -12.48 17.73 11.82
C HIS A 25 -11.14 18.26 12.35
N VAL A 26 -10.86 19.55 12.16
CA VAL A 26 -9.61 20.18 12.62
C VAL A 26 -9.47 20.07 14.15
N TYR A 27 -10.56 20.28 14.89
CA TYR A 27 -10.56 20.13 16.35
C TYR A 27 -10.28 18.68 16.78
N GLU A 28 -10.97 17.71 16.18
CA GLU A 28 -10.80 16.29 16.48
C GLU A 28 -9.42 15.76 16.11
N LEU A 29 -8.83 16.28 15.03
CA LEU A 29 -7.47 15.96 14.59
C LEU A 29 -6.44 16.52 15.56
N LYS A 30 -6.57 17.79 15.96
CA LYS A 30 -5.70 18.41 16.96
C LYS A 30 -5.74 17.67 18.30
N LYS A 31 -6.93 17.26 18.75
CA LYS A 31 -7.09 16.44 19.95
C LYS A 31 -6.36 15.10 19.83
N MET A 32 -6.54 14.41 18.70
CA MET A 32 -5.89 13.12 18.44
C MET A 32 -4.35 13.23 18.37
N ARG A 33 -3.82 14.28 17.72
CA ARG A 33 -2.38 14.55 17.69
C ARG A 33 -1.80 14.69 19.09
N ASN A 34 -2.47 15.45 19.95
CA ASN A 34 -2.02 15.65 21.34
C ASN A 34 -2.05 14.34 22.14
N GLU A 35 -3.06 13.51 21.94
CA GLU A 35 -3.18 12.20 22.59
C GLU A 35 -2.07 11.25 22.16
N ILE A 36 -1.85 11.11 20.84
CA ILE A 36 -0.79 10.27 20.28
C ILE A 36 0.60 10.78 20.68
N ALA A 37 0.84 12.09 20.64
CA ALA A 37 2.11 12.68 21.08
C ALA A 37 2.38 12.39 22.57
N SER A 38 1.35 12.46 23.41
CA SER A 38 1.45 12.10 24.84
C SER A 38 1.75 10.62 25.03
N GLU A 39 1.11 9.73 24.27
CA GLU A 39 1.39 8.29 24.30
C GLU A 39 2.82 7.96 23.84
N LEU A 40 3.29 8.60 22.76
CA LEU A 40 4.64 8.43 22.23
C LEU A 40 5.72 8.90 23.21
N ALA A 41 5.55 10.08 23.81
CA ALA A 41 6.49 10.61 24.80
C ALA A 41 6.64 9.69 26.03
N GLN A 42 5.53 9.05 26.45
CA GLN A 42 5.59 8.05 27.54
C GLN A 42 6.35 6.78 27.14
N PHE A 43 6.36 6.45 25.84
CA PHE A 43 6.98 5.24 25.32
C PHE A 43 8.51 5.33 25.34
N ASP A 44 9.06 6.47 24.93
CA ASP A 44 10.51 6.72 24.91
C ASP A 44 11.12 6.66 26.33
N ASP A 45 10.39 7.12 27.34
CA ASP A 45 10.86 7.16 28.73
C ASP A 45 10.68 5.82 29.49
N LYS A 46 9.76 4.94 29.05
CA LYS A 46 9.25 3.82 29.88
C LYS A 46 8.84 2.56 29.12
N VAL A 47 9.63 2.14 28.13
CA VAL A 47 9.39 0.95 27.28
C VAL A 47 8.94 -0.29 28.07
N ASP A 48 9.54 -0.57 29.24
CA ASP A 48 9.20 -1.75 30.04
C ASP A 48 7.88 -1.64 30.82
N GLN A 49 7.43 -0.43 31.17
CA GLN A 49 6.20 -0.23 31.97
C GLN A 49 4.93 -0.20 31.11
N LEU A 50 5.06 -0.05 29.79
CA LEU A 50 3.94 0.01 28.86
C LEU A 50 3.63 -1.33 28.18
N LYS A 51 4.37 -2.40 28.55
CA LYS A 51 4.06 -3.78 28.13
C LYS A 51 2.61 -4.11 28.53
N GLY A 52 1.72 -4.17 27.53
CA GLY A 52 0.30 -4.51 27.69
C GLY A 52 -0.68 -3.35 27.59
N LYS A 53 -0.23 -2.08 27.54
CA LYS A 53 -1.12 -0.95 27.25
C LYS A 53 -1.37 -0.89 25.75
N GLN A 54 -2.64 -0.98 25.33
CA GLN A 54 -3.01 -0.74 23.94
C GLN A 54 -2.90 0.77 23.67
N LEU A 55 -1.98 1.16 22.78
CA LEU A 55 -1.88 2.53 22.30
C LEU A 55 -3.03 2.81 21.33
N LEU A 56 -3.46 4.07 21.26
CA LEU A 56 -4.48 4.50 20.31
C LEU A 56 -4.06 4.15 18.87
N ILE A 57 -2.78 4.36 18.53
CA ILE A 57 -2.21 4.07 17.21
C ILE A 57 -2.23 2.58 16.83
N ASP A 58 -2.40 1.70 17.83
CA ASP A 58 -2.52 0.25 17.65
C ASP A 58 -3.98 -0.22 17.74
N ASN A 59 -4.94 0.71 17.62
CA ASN A 59 -6.35 0.35 17.62
C ASN A 59 -6.67 -0.65 16.49
N LYS A 60 -7.49 -1.64 16.84
CA LYS A 60 -7.94 -2.67 15.91
C LYS A 60 -9.37 -2.33 15.47
N CYS A 61 -9.52 -1.89 14.22
CA CYS A 61 -10.81 -1.48 13.67
C CYS A 61 -11.18 -2.34 12.47
N GLY A 62 -12.35 -2.97 12.48
CA GLY A 62 -12.90 -3.65 11.32
C GLY A 62 -13.44 -2.67 10.28
N MET A 63 -13.66 -3.15 9.06
CA MET A 63 -14.24 -2.36 7.98
C MET A 63 -15.47 -3.07 7.43
N ILE A 64 -16.61 -2.39 7.43
CA ILE A 64 -17.88 -2.99 7.02
C ILE A 64 -17.85 -3.24 5.51
N ASN A 65 -18.12 -4.48 5.10
CA ASN A 65 -18.27 -4.83 3.69
C ASN A 65 -19.75 -4.85 3.33
N THR A 66 -20.21 -3.81 2.64
CA THR A 66 -21.61 -3.71 2.20
C THR A 66 -21.81 -4.18 0.76
N GLU A 67 -20.76 -4.19 -0.08
CA GLU A 67 -20.93 -4.33 -1.54
C GLU A 67 -19.77 -5.11 -2.23
N GLY A 68 -19.09 -6.03 -1.54
CA GLY A 68 -17.98 -6.78 -2.17
C GLY A 68 -16.68 -5.98 -2.26
N ILE A 69 -16.53 -5.01 -1.38
CA ILE A 69 -15.35 -4.13 -1.27
C ILE A 69 -14.25 -4.72 -0.37
N CYS A 70 -14.25 -6.04 -0.18
CA CYS A 70 -13.26 -6.76 0.63
C CYS A 70 -11.81 -6.52 0.15
N TYR A 71 -11.59 -6.32 -1.15
CA TYR A 71 -10.29 -5.94 -1.72
C TYR A 71 -9.80 -4.61 -1.16
N PHE A 72 -10.69 -3.62 -1.04
CA PHE A 72 -10.40 -2.32 -0.45
C PHE A 72 -10.08 -2.45 1.02
N ASN A 73 -10.93 -3.17 1.76
CA ASN A 73 -10.72 -3.41 3.19
C ASN A 73 -9.35 -4.05 3.43
N ALA A 74 -8.99 -5.10 2.69
CA ALA A 74 -7.73 -5.80 2.88
C ALA A 74 -6.50 -4.91 2.61
N VAL A 75 -6.55 -4.09 1.55
CA VAL A 75 -5.46 -3.14 1.22
C VAL A 75 -5.31 -2.08 2.30
N ILE A 76 -6.42 -1.43 2.70
CA ILE A 76 -6.38 -0.39 3.73
C ILE A 76 -5.87 -0.96 5.06
N GLN A 77 -6.37 -2.12 5.50
CA GLN A 77 -5.88 -2.76 6.73
C GLN A 77 -4.38 -3.05 6.66
N SER A 78 -3.87 -3.44 5.50
CA SER A 78 -2.44 -3.71 5.30
C SER A 78 -1.58 -2.45 5.35
N LEU A 79 -2.02 -1.35 4.73
CA LEU A 79 -1.33 -0.06 4.83
C LEU A 79 -1.34 0.47 6.25
N PHE A 80 -2.49 0.42 6.92
CA PHE A 80 -2.70 0.87 8.29
C PHE A 80 -2.06 -0.04 9.35
N ALA A 81 -1.56 -1.22 8.96
CA ALA A 81 -0.70 -2.03 9.80
C ALA A 81 0.64 -1.32 10.08
N ASN A 82 1.14 -0.52 9.14
CA ASN A 82 2.33 0.30 9.34
C ASN A 82 2.02 1.51 10.24
N ARG A 83 2.54 1.49 11.46
CA ARG A 83 2.39 2.61 12.42
C ARG A 83 2.86 3.94 11.83
N ASN A 84 3.97 3.94 11.10
CA ASN A 84 4.53 5.16 10.54
C ASN A 84 3.64 5.74 9.43
N PHE A 85 2.92 4.89 8.69
CA PHE A 85 1.95 5.34 7.68
C PHE A 85 0.81 6.07 8.37
N VAL A 86 0.23 5.47 9.43
CA VAL A 86 -0.83 6.12 10.21
C VAL A 86 -0.34 7.42 10.83
N LEU A 87 0.86 7.43 11.43
CA LEU A 87 1.44 8.64 12.02
C LEU A 87 1.67 9.74 10.98
N PHE A 88 2.16 9.41 9.79
CA PHE A 88 2.33 10.38 8.71
C PHE A 88 1.01 11.12 8.41
N TYR A 89 -0.09 10.38 8.27
CA TYR A 89 -1.40 11.00 8.00
C TYR A 89 -1.98 11.74 9.20
N ILE A 90 -1.77 11.28 10.43
CA ILE A 90 -2.29 12.00 11.60
C ILE A 90 -1.48 13.26 11.91
N MET A 91 -0.17 13.24 11.71
CA MET A 91 0.72 14.33 12.16
C MET A 91 0.88 15.46 11.15
N ASN A 92 0.54 15.25 9.88
CA ASN A 92 0.64 16.27 8.84
C ASN A 92 -0.70 16.96 8.56
N ASP A 93 -0.65 18.22 8.14
CA ASP A 93 -1.81 18.98 7.65
C ASP A 93 -1.82 18.95 6.12
N PHE A 94 -2.90 18.42 5.53
CA PHE A 94 -3.06 18.37 4.08
C PHE A 94 -3.91 19.54 3.59
N LYS A 95 -3.56 20.06 2.42
CA LYS A 95 -4.25 21.14 1.72
C LYS A 95 -5.57 20.62 1.11
N PRO A 96 -6.57 21.49 0.89
CA PRO A 96 -7.80 21.11 0.18
C PRO A 96 -7.58 20.49 -1.21
N THR A 97 -6.47 20.80 -1.87
CA THR A 97 -6.08 20.24 -3.17
C THR A 97 -5.53 18.81 -3.08
N GLN A 98 -5.27 18.29 -1.89
CA GLN A 98 -4.76 16.95 -1.62
C GLN A 98 -5.90 16.06 -1.13
N GLU A 99 -6.90 15.85 -1.99
CA GLU A 99 -8.16 15.22 -1.62
C GLU A 99 -7.98 13.76 -1.19
N LEU A 100 -7.14 12.97 -1.86
CA LEU A 100 -6.85 11.58 -1.46
C LEU A 100 -6.21 11.52 -0.08
N SER A 101 -5.25 12.42 0.17
CA SER A 101 -4.51 12.48 1.43
C SER A 101 -5.40 12.92 2.59
N LEU A 102 -6.27 13.91 2.37
CA LEU A 102 -7.30 14.31 3.33
C LEU A 102 -8.27 13.17 3.65
N ASN A 103 -8.76 12.45 2.65
CA ASN A 103 -9.66 11.32 2.87
C ASN A 103 -8.97 10.16 3.59
N THR A 104 -7.70 9.89 3.28
CA THR A 104 -6.88 8.91 3.99
C THR A 104 -6.69 9.32 5.45
N GLN A 105 -6.45 10.60 5.74
CA GLN A 105 -6.36 11.14 7.09
C GLN A 105 -7.70 11.00 7.85
N ILE A 106 -8.82 11.35 7.23
CA ILE A 106 -10.14 11.20 7.86
C ILE A 106 -10.42 9.71 8.15
N LEU A 107 -10.11 8.81 7.23
CA LEU A 107 -10.27 7.37 7.41
C LEU A 107 -9.39 6.88 8.58
N ALA A 108 -8.14 7.33 8.65
CA ALA A 108 -7.24 7.06 9.76
C ALA A 108 -7.84 7.45 11.10
N MET A 109 -8.32 8.69 11.20
CA MET A 109 -8.94 9.18 12.42
C MET A 109 -10.15 8.34 12.84
N LYS A 110 -11.00 7.93 11.88
CA LYS A 110 -12.16 7.09 12.19
C LYS A 110 -11.73 5.69 12.63
N MET A 111 -10.76 5.08 11.96
CA MET A 111 -10.24 3.75 12.32
C MET A 111 -9.58 3.76 13.70
N LEU A 112 -8.95 4.86 14.12
CA LEU A 112 -8.36 4.97 15.46
C LEU A 112 -9.41 5.10 16.57
N LYS A 113 -10.61 5.62 16.27
CA LYS A 113 -11.66 5.91 17.27
C LYS A 113 -12.79 4.87 17.32
N ALA A 114 -12.94 4.06 16.29
CA ALA A 114 -14.07 3.16 16.14
C ALA A 114 -13.65 1.69 16.24
N ARG A 115 -14.61 0.84 16.59
CA ARG A 115 -14.47 -0.62 16.47
C ARG A 115 -14.65 -1.07 15.02
N ASN A 116 -15.54 -0.41 14.28
CA ASN A 116 -15.83 -0.67 12.89
C ASN A 116 -16.04 0.66 12.16
N VAL A 117 -15.59 0.76 10.90
CA VAL A 117 -15.81 1.91 10.02
C VAL A 117 -16.55 1.46 8.77
N ASN A 118 -17.47 2.31 8.28
CA ASN A 118 -18.01 2.17 6.94
C ASN A 118 -17.05 2.86 5.94
N PRO A 119 -16.38 2.11 5.06
CA PRO A 119 -15.43 2.65 4.09
C PRO A 119 -16.10 3.29 2.86
N ILE A 120 -17.39 3.07 2.61
CA ILE A 120 -18.07 3.48 1.37
C ILE A 120 -17.85 4.97 1.04
N PRO A 121 -18.04 5.93 1.97
CA PRO A 121 -17.86 7.34 1.63
C PRO A 121 -16.43 7.68 1.16
N PHE A 122 -15.43 6.93 1.63
CA PHE A 122 -14.04 7.11 1.24
C PHE A 122 -13.76 6.50 -0.13
N LEU A 123 -14.33 5.31 -0.37
CA LEU A 123 -14.23 4.63 -1.64
C LEU A 123 -14.91 5.44 -2.76
N GLU A 124 -16.05 6.08 -2.47
CA GLU A 124 -16.73 6.97 -3.41
C GLU A 124 -15.84 8.16 -3.78
N THR A 125 -15.22 8.85 -2.81
CA THR A 125 -14.29 9.94 -3.12
C THR A 125 -13.05 9.46 -3.86
N TYR A 126 -12.54 8.27 -3.53
CA TYR A 126 -11.46 7.64 -4.29
C TYR A 126 -11.89 7.32 -5.72
N SER A 127 -13.10 6.84 -5.95
CA SER A 127 -13.62 6.56 -7.28
C SER A 127 -13.78 7.84 -8.12
N GLU A 128 -13.99 8.99 -7.51
CA GLU A 128 -14.01 10.27 -8.25
C GLU A 128 -12.62 10.73 -8.69
N HIS A 129 -11.57 10.21 -8.05
CA HIS A 129 -10.19 10.49 -8.44
C HIS A 129 -9.87 9.82 -9.79
N GLN A 130 -9.40 10.60 -10.77
CA GLN A 130 -9.27 10.17 -12.16
C GLN A 130 -8.48 8.87 -12.35
N ARG A 131 -7.48 8.62 -11.50
CA ARG A 131 -6.66 7.39 -11.51
C ARG A 131 -7.38 6.15 -10.96
N LEU A 132 -8.33 6.34 -10.06
CA LEU A 132 -8.99 5.27 -9.29
C LEU A 132 -10.41 4.97 -9.78
N LEU A 133 -10.99 5.82 -10.63
CA LEU A 133 -12.36 5.73 -11.17
C LEU A 133 -12.73 4.36 -11.77
N ASN A 134 -11.77 3.64 -12.34
CA ASN A 134 -12.03 2.34 -12.97
C ASN A 134 -11.72 1.14 -12.07
N HIS A 135 -11.19 1.38 -10.87
CA HIS A 135 -10.57 0.35 -10.03
C HIS A 135 -11.19 0.28 -8.63
N CYS A 136 -11.72 1.41 -8.15
CA CYS A 136 -12.54 1.52 -6.96
C CYS A 136 -14.01 1.25 -7.30
N THR A 137 -14.37 -0.01 -7.54
CA THR A 137 -15.78 -0.36 -7.78
C THR A 137 -16.46 -0.89 -6.52
N LEU A 138 -17.74 -0.57 -6.43
CA LEU A 138 -18.66 -1.08 -5.42
C LEU A 138 -19.10 -2.52 -5.71
N HIS A 139 -18.57 -3.22 -6.71
CA HIS A 139 -19.00 -4.58 -7.07
C HIS A 139 -17.83 -5.54 -7.29
N GLY A 140 -16.76 -5.33 -6.51
CA GLY A 140 -15.52 -6.11 -6.59
C GLY A 140 -14.38 -5.33 -7.24
N GLY A 141 -13.16 -5.82 -7.06
CA GLY A 141 -11.98 -5.12 -7.52
C GLY A 141 -10.74 -5.98 -7.37
N ASN A 142 -9.62 -5.45 -7.87
CA ASN A 142 -8.33 -6.09 -7.74
C ASN A 142 -7.51 -5.35 -6.66
N PRO A 143 -7.15 -6.02 -5.54
CA PRO A 143 -6.39 -5.38 -4.46
C PRO A 143 -5.03 -4.84 -4.93
N LEU A 144 -4.39 -5.47 -5.92
CA LEU A 144 -3.12 -4.99 -6.48
C LEU A 144 -3.29 -3.65 -7.18
N VAL A 145 -4.24 -3.56 -8.12
CA VAL A 145 -4.47 -2.34 -8.91
C VAL A 145 -4.89 -1.19 -8.00
N LEU A 146 -5.79 -1.46 -7.03
CA LEU A 146 -6.16 -0.48 -6.02
C LEU A 146 -4.94 0.03 -5.25
N LEU A 147 -4.08 -0.88 -4.76
CA LEU A 147 -2.91 -0.53 -3.96
C LEU A 147 -1.93 0.35 -4.74
N GLU A 148 -1.64 -0.02 -5.99
CA GLU A 148 -0.74 0.73 -6.87
C GLU A 148 -1.28 2.13 -7.15
N GLU A 149 -2.51 2.23 -7.64
CA GLU A 149 -3.12 3.52 -7.99
C GLU A 149 -3.32 4.41 -6.76
N LEU A 150 -3.65 3.84 -5.60
CA LEU A 150 -3.77 4.59 -4.35
C LEU A 150 -2.42 5.16 -3.92
N LEU A 151 -1.36 4.35 -3.87
CA LEU A 151 -0.03 4.83 -3.44
C LEU A 151 0.58 5.83 -4.43
N ILE A 152 0.39 5.64 -5.74
CA ILE A 152 0.81 6.61 -6.77
C ILE A 152 0.01 7.92 -6.62
N GLY A 153 -1.31 7.84 -6.43
CA GLY A 153 -2.15 9.02 -6.19
C GLY A 153 -1.72 9.80 -4.96
N LEU A 154 -1.55 9.11 -3.83
CA LEU A 154 -1.10 9.71 -2.57
C LEU A 154 0.29 10.33 -2.70
N TYR A 155 1.23 9.66 -3.38
CA TYR A 155 2.57 10.20 -3.64
C TYR A 155 2.50 11.49 -4.48
N SER A 156 1.74 11.51 -5.57
CA SER A 156 1.64 12.68 -6.45
C SER A 156 0.99 13.90 -5.79
N GLU A 157 0.17 13.71 -4.76
CA GLU A 157 -0.39 14.84 -4.01
C GLU A 157 0.63 15.49 -3.06
N ILE A 158 1.65 14.75 -2.63
CA ILE A 158 2.56 15.17 -1.56
C ILE A 158 3.99 15.45 -2.02
N GLU A 159 4.40 14.98 -3.21
CA GLU A 159 5.81 15.01 -3.64
C GLU A 159 6.42 16.41 -3.69
N ASP A 160 5.60 17.43 -3.99
CA ASP A 160 6.03 18.84 -4.08
C ASP A 160 5.73 19.67 -2.82
N ASP A 161 5.26 19.05 -1.72
CA ASP A 161 4.89 19.78 -0.51
C ASP A 161 6.00 19.82 0.54
N GLU A 162 6.81 20.87 0.50
CA GLU A 162 7.92 21.11 1.43
C GLU A 162 7.48 21.27 2.90
N ASN A 163 6.18 21.48 3.18
CA ASN A 163 5.68 21.64 4.56
C ASN A 163 5.41 20.31 5.26
N LEU A 164 5.44 19.19 4.53
CA LEU A 164 5.17 17.89 5.10
C LEU A 164 6.43 17.34 5.80
N ASN A 165 6.21 16.81 7.00
CA ASN A 165 7.22 16.03 7.68
C ASN A 165 7.22 14.61 7.10
N PHE A 166 8.15 14.37 6.16
CA PHE A 166 8.33 13.07 5.54
C PHE A 166 8.90 12.04 6.53
N MET A 167 7.97 11.36 7.20
CA MET A 167 8.25 10.22 8.06
C MET A 167 8.47 8.94 7.24
N GLU A 168 8.99 7.89 7.87
CA GLU A 168 9.23 6.58 7.24
C GLU A 168 7.97 5.99 6.56
N GLY A 169 6.77 6.32 7.06
CA GLY A 169 5.52 5.83 6.48
C GLY A 169 4.95 6.68 5.35
N ALA A 170 5.65 7.71 4.87
CA ALA A 170 5.20 8.50 3.74
C ALA A 170 5.17 7.65 2.44
N PRO A 171 4.18 7.85 1.54
CA PRO A 171 4.00 7.07 0.31
C PRO A 171 5.26 6.84 -0.54
N GLN A 172 6.19 7.80 -0.65
CA GLN A 172 7.42 7.61 -1.43
C GLN A 172 8.31 6.47 -0.92
N ASN A 173 8.20 6.12 0.37
CA ASN A 173 9.00 5.06 0.98
C ASN A 173 8.48 3.66 0.67
N TYR A 174 7.55 3.53 -0.27
CA TYR A 174 7.04 2.26 -0.80
C TYR A 174 7.56 1.93 -2.20
N PHE A 175 8.24 2.87 -2.87
CA PHE A 175 8.62 2.71 -4.27
C PHE A 175 9.96 2.00 -4.41
N VAL A 176 9.93 0.83 -5.04
CA VAL A 176 11.13 0.15 -5.55
C VAL A 176 11.59 0.88 -6.80
N THR A 177 12.85 1.29 -6.83
CA THR A 177 13.41 1.98 -8.00
C THR A 177 14.44 1.11 -8.70
N GLU A 178 14.24 0.91 -10.00
CA GLU A 178 15.10 0.12 -10.85
C GLU A 178 15.88 1.04 -11.77
N ARG A 179 17.20 0.99 -11.67
CA ARG A 179 18.11 1.82 -12.46
C ARG A 179 18.76 0.97 -13.55
N TYR A 180 18.42 1.28 -14.79
CA TYR A 180 18.91 0.63 -15.99
C TYR A 180 20.05 1.44 -16.59
N SER A 181 21.26 0.88 -16.58
CA SER A 181 22.44 1.53 -17.14
C SER A 181 22.87 0.84 -18.43
N THR A 182 22.75 1.55 -19.56
CA THR A 182 23.14 1.06 -20.89
C THR A 182 24.29 1.88 -21.47
N THR A 183 25.29 1.24 -22.10
CA THR A 183 26.41 1.94 -22.74
C THR A 183 26.39 1.78 -24.27
N CYS A 184 26.52 2.90 -25.00
CA CYS A 184 26.58 2.89 -26.46
C CYS A 184 27.89 2.32 -26.99
N LYS A 185 27.80 1.26 -27.79
CA LYS A 185 28.98 0.64 -28.42
C LYS A 185 29.72 1.58 -29.36
N LYS A 186 28.98 2.43 -30.09
CA LYS A 186 29.57 3.38 -31.05
C LYS A 186 30.22 4.58 -30.38
N CYS A 187 29.49 5.30 -29.51
CA CYS A 187 29.95 6.58 -28.97
C CYS A 187 30.34 6.53 -27.49
N ARG A 188 30.24 5.36 -26.85
CA ARG A 188 30.55 5.10 -25.44
C ARG A 188 29.74 5.94 -24.44
N ARG A 189 28.70 6.64 -24.88
CA ARG A 189 27.78 7.34 -23.99
C ARG A 189 27.04 6.32 -23.13
N ARG A 190 27.11 6.50 -21.81
CA ARG A 190 26.26 5.82 -20.83
C ARG A 190 24.93 6.57 -20.72
N THR A 191 23.84 5.83 -20.75
CA THR A 191 22.49 6.30 -20.41
C THR A 191 22.06 5.56 -19.16
N VAL A 192 21.41 6.27 -18.25
CA VAL A 192 20.82 5.72 -17.04
C VAL A 192 19.35 6.11 -17.07
N ASP A 193 18.49 5.10 -17.06
CA ASP A 193 17.04 5.24 -17.00
C ASP A 193 16.57 4.67 -15.66
N GLU A 194 15.60 5.31 -15.03
CA GLU A 194 15.05 4.88 -13.74
C GLU A 194 13.55 4.62 -13.88
N ILE A 195 13.10 3.50 -13.31
CA ILE A 195 11.69 3.12 -13.25
C ILE A 195 11.35 2.86 -11.79
N SER A 196 10.40 3.61 -11.25
CA SER A 196 9.93 3.41 -9.89
C SER A 196 8.56 2.74 -9.92
N ASN A 197 8.45 1.62 -9.21
CA ASN A 197 7.23 0.83 -9.08
C ASN A 197 6.84 0.73 -7.60
N VAL A 198 5.54 0.73 -7.31
CA VAL A 198 5.04 0.52 -5.95
C VAL A 198 5.28 -0.92 -5.49
N THR A 199 5.22 -1.89 -6.41
CA THR A 199 5.26 -3.31 -6.09
C THR A 199 6.41 -4.03 -6.79
N MET A 200 6.90 -5.08 -6.13
CA MET A 200 7.80 -6.06 -6.71
C MET A 200 7.03 -7.32 -7.08
N ASN A 201 6.64 -7.43 -8.34
CA ASN A 201 5.97 -8.62 -8.88
C ASN A 201 7.00 -9.76 -9.06
N ILE A 202 6.86 -10.85 -8.31
CA ILE A 202 7.78 -11.98 -8.34
C ILE A 202 7.09 -13.27 -8.81
N PRO A 203 7.78 -14.12 -9.61
CA PRO A 203 7.26 -15.42 -10.02
C PRO A 203 6.94 -16.29 -8.81
N PHE A 204 5.85 -17.05 -8.86
CA PHE A 204 5.52 -18.01 -7.80
C PHE A 204 6.50 -19.20 -7.78
N SER A 205 6.95 -19.63 -6.60
CA SER A 205 7.81 -20.79 -6.35
C SER A 205 7.45 -21.45 -5.02
N ASN A 206 8.19 -22.48 -4.58
CA ASN A 206 7.85 -23.22 -3.35
C ASN A 206 8.23 -22.43 -2.09
N THR A 207 9.24 -21.56 -2.19
CA THR A 207 9.67 -20.66 -1.11
C THR A 207 9.75 -19.22 -1.59
N LEU A 208 9.60 -18.25 -0.68
CA LEU A 208 9.77 -16.84 -1.00
C LEU A 208 11.19 -16.53 -1.49
N GLU A 209 12.20 -17.18 -0.91
CA GLU A 209 13.60 -17.03 -1.28
C GLU A 209 13.86 -17.52 -2.70
N GLU A 210 13.25 -18.63 -3.11
CA GLU A 210 13.29 -19.10 -4.51
C GLU A 210 12.65 -18.09 -5.45
N SER A 211 11.45 -17.59 -5.13
CA SER A 211 10.75 -16.58 -5.93
C SER A 211 11.58 -15.29 -6.11
N LEU A 212 12.24 -14.83 -5.04
CA LEU A 212 13.14 -13.67 -5.08
C LEU A 212 14.38 -13.93 -5.93
N SER A 213 14.99 -15.11 -5.80
CA SER A 213 16.13 -15.52 -6.64
C SER A 213 15.74 -15.55 -8.11
N PHE A 214 14.57 -16.12 -8.46
CA PHE A 214 14.06 -16.10 -9.83
C PHE A 214 13.86 -14.69 -10.36
N TYR A 215 13.25 -13.80 -9.57
CA TYR A 215 13.04 -12.41 -9.98
C TYR A 215 14.35 -11.72 -10.34
N ASN A 216 15.38 -11.86 -9.51
CA ASN A 216 16.70 -11.27 -9.76
C ASN A 216 17.35 -11.84 -11.02
N ASN A 217 17.24 -13.14 -11.26
CA ASN A 217 17.82 -13.80 -12.45
C ASN A 217 17.05 -13.48 -13.75
N VAL A 218 15.70 -13.41 -13.71
CA VAL A 218 14.86 -13.21 -14.91
C VAL A 218 14.94 -11.77 -15.42
N LYS A 219 15.08 -10.79 -14.51
CA LYS A 219 15.15 -9.38 -14.88
C LYS A 219 16.37 -9.01 -15.72
N GLU A 220 17.46 -9.76 -15.61
CA GLU A 220 18.61 -9.60 -16.49
C GLU A 220 18.26 -9.86 -17.97
N VAL A 221 17.14 -10.56 -18.27
CA VAL A 221 16.87 -11.13 -19.59
C VAL A 221 15.60 -10.60 -20.27
N SER A 222 14.52 -10.28 -19.54
CA SER A 222 13.16 -10.18 -20.14
C SER A 222 12.68 -8.79 -20.56
N ASN A 223 13.12 -7.70 -19.92
CA ASN A 223 12.46 -6.39 -20.04
C ASN A 223 13.04 -5.46 -21.09
N VAL A 224 13.89 -5.96 -21.98
CA VAL A 224 14.64 -5.09 -22.86
C VAL A 224 14.24 -5.23 -24.32
N ASN A 225 13.74 -4.13 -24.88
CA ASN A 225 13.62 -3.99 -26.33
C ASN A 225 14.93 -4.43 -26.97
N LYS A 226 14.88 -5.33 -27.96
CA LYS A 226 16.09 -5.87 -28.62
C LYS A 226 17.03 -4.80 -29.17
N TYR A 227 16.55 -3.56 -29.31
CA TYR A 227 17.29 -2.42 -29.79
C TYR A 227 17.00 -1.18 -28.93
N TYR A 228 18.00 -0.32 -28.75
CA TYR A 228 17.80 1.06 -28.34
C TYR A 228 18.46 2.03 -29.30
N LYS A 229 17.86 3.22 -29.43
CA LYS A 229 18.42 4.32 -30.21
C LYS A 229 19.24 5.22 -29.29
N CYS A 230 20.54 5.30 -29.50
CA CYS A 230 21.39 6.20 -28.70
C CYS A 230 21.05 7.67 -29.03
N SER A 231 20.67 8.45 -28.03
CA SER A 231 20.30 9.87 -28.18
C SER A 231 21.44 10.77 -28.68
N LYS A 232 22.71 10.35 -28.53
CA LYS A 232 23.88 11.13 -29.01
C LYS A 232 24.23 10.86 -30.47
N CYS A 233 24.28 9.60 -30.89
CA CYS A 233 24.75 9.24 -32.23
C CYS A 233 23.64 8.73 -33.17
N ASN A 234 22.39 8.66 -32.68
CA ASN A 234 21.20 8.19 -33.40
C ASN A 234 21.31 6.78 -33.98
N VAL A 235 22.27 5.98 -33.54
CA VAL A 235 22.43 4.58 -33.97
C VAL A 235 21.57 3.67 -33.11
N PHE A 236 20.84 2.78 -33.78
CA PHE A 236 20.19 1.63 -33.17
C PHE A 236 21.25 0.60 -32.81
N ASN A 237 21.44 0.37 -31.52
CA ASN A 237 22.35 -0.66 -31.03
C ASN A 237 21.51 -1.85 -30.60
N PRO A 238 21.87 -3.08 -31.00
CA PRO A 238 21.29 -4.26 -30.40
C PRO A 238 21.63 -4.26 -28.92
N ILE A 239 20.65 -4.60 -28.09
CA ILE A 239 20.88 -4.81 -26.68
C ILE A 239 21.37 -6.25 -26.51
N ILE A 240 22.58 -6.37 -25.97
CA ILE A 240 23.07 -7.64 -25.43
C ILE A 240 22.79 -7.56 -23.92
N PRO A 241 22.16 -8.57 -23.30
CA PRO A 241 21.86 -8.58 -21.86
C PRO A 241 23.05 -8.14 -21.00
N ASP A 242 24.25 -8.64 -21.31
CA ASP A 242 25.51 -8.30 -20.60
C ASP A 242 25.88 -6.80 -20.62
N ASP A 243 25.33 -6.00 -21.54
CA ASP A 243 25.59 -4.55 -21.64
C ASP A 243 24.65 -3.71 -20.74
N ILE A 244 23.67 -4.36 -20.10
CA ILE A 244 22.71 -3.71 -19.21
C ILE A 244 23.02 -4.11 -17.79
N LYS A 245 23.27 -3.08 -16.99
CA LYS A 245 23.35 -3.22 -15.54
C LYS A 245 22.05 -2.73 -14.95
N VAL A 246 21.37 -3.60 -14.22
CA VAL A 246 20.18 -3.25 -13.42
C VAL A 246 20.64 -3.13 -11.98
N ASP A 247 20.39 -1.97 -11.37
CA ASP A 247 20.61 -1.68 -9.96
C ASP A 247 19.24 -1.45 -9.32
N ILE A 248 18.91 -2.18 -8.25
CA ILE A 248 17.59 -2.10 -7.61
C ILE A 248 17.74 -1.43 -6.25
N ILE A 249 17.08 -0.28 -6.10
CA ILE A 249 17.02 0.47 -4.86
C ILE A 249 15.75 0.03 -4.12
N TYR A 250 15.95 -0.77 -3.08
CA TYR A 250 14.85 -1.27 -2.25
C TYR A 250 14.40 -0.22 -1.22
N PRO A 251 13.08 0.01 -1.08
CA PRO A 251 12.50 0.99 -0.16
C PRO A 251 12.54 0.52 1.30
N ASN A 252 12.20 1.41 2.23
CA ASN A 252 12.03 1.04 3.64
C ASN A 252 10.78 0.19 3.86
N HIS A 253 9.73 0.41 3.05
CA HIS A 253 8.55 -0.45 3.02
C HIS A 253 8.47 -1.18 1.68
N LEU A 254 8.75 -2.47 1.69
CA LEU A 254 8.76 -3.29 0.48
C LEU A 254 7.42 -4.01 0.33
N ILE A 255 6.78 -3.85 -0.84
CA ILE A 255 5.58 -4.59 -1.21
C ILE A 255 5.95 -5.64 -2.25
N ILE A 256 5.70 -6.90 -1.92
CA ILE A 256 5.96 -8.04 -2.80
C ILE A 256 4.63 -8.61 -3.27
N VAL A 257 4.52 -8.92 -4.55
CA VAL A 257 3.32 -9.50 -5.14
C VAL A 257 3.68 -10.81 -5.81
N PHE A 258 3.02 -11.89 -5.41
CA PHE A 258 3.19 -13.17 -6.09
C PHE A 258 2.39 -13.22 -7.39
N GLU A 259 3.03 -13.63 -8.48
CA GLU A 259 2.38 -13.93 -9.76
C GLU A 259 1.62 -15.27 -9.68
N ARG A 260 0.55 -15.31 -8.88
CA ARG A 260 -0.31 -16.49 -8.69
C ARG A 260 -1.29 -16.72 -9.85
N VAL A 261 -1.24 -15.93 -10.91
CA VAL A 261 -2.11 -16.06 -12.08
C VAL A 261 -1.26 -16.32 -13.31
N GLN A 262 -1.50 -17.43 -14.00
CA GLN A 262 -0.81 -17.80 -15.24
C GLN A 262 -1.80 -17.90 -16.39
N ILE A 263 -1.41 -17.39 -17.56
CA ILE A 263 -2.17 -17.58 -18.80
C ILE A 263 -1.46 -18.64 -19.63
N LYS A 264 -2.09 -19.79 -19.85
CA LYS A 264 -1.58 -20.85 -20.73
C LYS A 264 -2.65 -21.20 -21.75
N ASN A 265 -2.31 -21.16 -23.04
CA ASN A 265 -3.25 -21.44 -24.14
C ASN A 265 -4.56 -20.64 -24.05
N ASN A 266 -4.48 -19.34 -23.72
CA ASN A 266 -5.62 -18.44 -23.50
C ASN A 266 -6.56 -18.84 -22.34
N VAL A 267 -6.11 -19.73 -21.45
CA VAL A 267 -6.83 -20.11 -20.23
C VAL A 267 -6.09 -19.53 -19.03
N ILE A 268 -6.85 -18.93 -18.11
CA ILE A 268 -6.34 -18.35 -16.86
C ILE A 268 -6.32 -19.44 -15.79
N TYR A 269 -5.17 -19.64 -15.16
CA TYR A 269 -4.95 -20.58 -14.06
C TYR A 269 -4.51 -19.82 -12.82
N SER A 270 -5.17 -20.07 -11.70
CA SER A 270 -4.78 -19.55 -10.39
C SER A 270 -3.97 -20.60 -9.62
N ILE A 271 -2.87 -20.17 -9.00
CA ILE A 271 -1.95 -21.01 -8.22
C ILE A 271 -2.29 -20.86 -6.74
N PHE A 272 -2.91 -21.90 -6.18
CA PHE A 272 -3.27 -21.99 -4.76
C PHE A 272 -2.32 -22.90 -3.98
N GLN A 273 -1.14 -23.20 -4.55
CA GLN A 273 -0.12 -23.97 -3.86
C GLN A 273 0.40 -23.19 -2.64
N GLU A 274 0.72 -23.93 -1.58
CA GLU A 274 1.41 -23.42 -0.41
C GLU A 274 2.78 -22.86 -0.81
N ILE A 275 3.13 -21.69 -0.25
CA ILE A 275 4.49 -21.18 -0.30
C ILE A 275 5.05 -21.08 1.11
N GLU A 276 6.24 -21.64 1.31
CA GLU A 276 6.99 -21.48 2.54
C GLU A 276 7.56 -20.06 2.60
N MET A 277 7.24 -19.34 3.66
CA MET A 277 7.67 -17.95 3.84
C MET A 277 8.22 -17.74 5.24
N ASN A 278 9.40 -17.15 5.31
CA ASN A 278 9.94 -16.63 6.55
C ASN A 278 9.35 -15.24 6.85
N GLU A 279 9.10 -14.94 8.13
CA GLU A 279 8.70 -13.58 8.54
C GLU A 279 9.80 -12.56 8.31
N THR A 280 11.05 -13.00 8.20
CA THR A 280 12.19 -12.14 7.94
C THR A 280 12.89 -12.58 6.67
N ILE A 281 13.20 -11.62 5.81
CA ILE A 281 13.98 -11.83 4.60
C ILE A 281 15.17 -10.88 4.57
N THR A 282 16.20 -11.23 3.80
CA THR A 282 17.34 -10.34 3.55
C THR A 282 17.48 -10.15 2.05
N ILE A 283 17.46 -8.89 1.60
CA ILE A 283 17.59 -8.52 0.19
C ILE A 283 18.66 -7.44 0.10
N ASP A 284 19.70 -7.71 -0.70
CA ASP A 284 20.83 -6.78 -0.90
C ASP A 284 21.43 -6.25 0.43
N GLY A 285 21.60 -7.15 1.40
CA GLY A 285 22.13 -6.84 2.73
C GLY A 285 21.17 -6.11 3.67
N LYS A 286 20.00 -5.64 3.20
CA LYS A 286 18.95 -5.07 4.03
C LYS A 286 18.06 -6.16 4.59
N LYS A 287 17.71 -6.04 5.87
CA LYS A 287 16.84 -7.01 6.55
C LYS A 287 15.43 -6.46 6.65
N TYR A 288 14.45 -7.29 6.29
CA TYR A 288 13.05 -6.92 6.21
C TYR A 288 12.21 -7.83 7.09
N GLU A 289 11.29 -7.26 7.87
CA GLU A 289 10.29 -7.98 8.65
C GLU A 289 8.90 -7.85 8.00
N LEU A 290 8.25 -8.98 7.77
CA LEU A 290 6.87 -9.07 7.33
C LEU A 290 5.94 -8.53 8.42
N TYR A 291 5.07 -7.58 8.05
CA TYR A 291 4.09 -7.01 8.99
C TYR A 291 2.64 -7.10 8.49
N SER A 292 2.43 -7.38 7.20
CA SER A 292 1.08 -7.61 6.67
C SER A 292 1.09 -8.50 5.44
N ALA A 293 -0.02 -9.20 5.20
CA ALA A 293 -0.32 -9.82 3.93
C ALA A 293 -1.80 -9.61 3.55
N VAL A 294 -2.05 -9.34 2.27
CA VAL A 294 -3.37 -9.52 1.67
C VAL A 294 -3.45 -10.94 1.16
N CYS A 295 -4.41 -11.70 1.69
CA CYS A 295 -4.73 -13.03 1.19
C CYS A 295 -5.94 -12.95 0.28
N SER A 296 -5.91 -13.69 -0.83
CA SER A 296 -7.03 -13.78 -1.77
C SER A 296 -7.36 -15.21 -2.09
N TYR A 297 -8.65 -15.54 -2.04
CA TYR A 297 -9.15 -16.87 -2.37
C TYR A 297 -10.45 -16.80 -3.17
N MET A 298 -10.65 -17.83 -3.98
CA MET A 298 -11.83 -17.97 -4.81
C MET A 298 -12.99 -18.56 -3.99
N LEU A 299 -14.10 -17.82 -3.92
CA LEU A 299 -15.39 -18.32 -3.48
C LEU A 299 -16.27 -18.70 -4.67
N LYS A 300 -17.36 -19.42 -4.42
CA LYS A 300 -18.37 -19.75 -5.45
C LYS A 300 -18.94 -18.52 -6.16
N ARG A 301 -18.88 -17.34 -5.53
CA ARG A 301 -19.48 -16.08 -6.02
C ARG A 301 -18.45 -15.03 -6.44
N GLY A 302 -17.18 -15.40 -6.57
CA GLY A 302 -16.10 -14.49 -6.94
C GLY A 302 -14.93 -14.53 -5.95
N TYR A 303 -14.04 -13.56 -6.05
CA TYR A 303 -12.89 -13.45 -5.15
C TYR A 303 -13.28 -12.79 -3.83
N HIS A 304 -12.67 -13.27 -2.75
CA HIS A 304 -12.67 -12.60 -1.46
C HIS A 304 -11.24 -12.27 -1.06
N ALA A 305 -11.05 -11.12 -0.42
CA ALA A 305 -9.77 -10.70 0.10
C ALA A 305 -9.89 -10.40 1.60
N ASN A 306 -8.88 -10.79 2.35
CA ASN A 306 -8.73 -10.41 3.75
C ASN A 306 -7.29 -9.96 4.00
N ALA A 307 -7.05 -9.33 5.14
CA ALA A 307 -5.70 -8.96 5.57
C ALA A 307 -5.30 -9.74 6.81
N ILE A 308 -4.06 -10.20 6.85
CA ILE A 308 -3.43 -10.76 8.05
C ILE A 308 -2.32 -9.81 8.43
N VAL A 309 -2.44 -9.16 9.59
CA VAL A 309 -1.57 -8.05 10.00
C VAL A 309 -0.91 -8.34 11.34
N LYS A 310 0.36 -7.92 11.50
CA LYS A 310 1.09 -8.01 12.75
C LYS A 310 0.87 -6.72 13.55
N LYS A 311 0.16 -6.81 14.67
CA LYS A 311 -0.08 -5.70 15.61
C LYS A 311 0.41 -6.09 17.00
N ASN A 312 1.32 -5.30 17.56
CA ASN A 312 1.90 -5.52 18.89
C ASN A 312 2.45 -6.93 19.10
N GLY A 313 3.16 -7.43 18.07
CA GLY A 313 3.79 -8.76 18.08
C GLY A 313 2.83 -9.93 17.87
N SER A 314 1.53 -9.70 17.70
CA SER A 314 0.54 -10.74 17.41
C SER A 314 -0.06 -10.57 16.01
N TRP A 315 -0.28 -11.69 15.33
CA TRP A 315 -1.00 -11.70 14.06
C TRP A 315 -2.51 -11.61 14.30
N VAL A 316 -3.19 -10.83 13.47
CA VAL A 316 -4.63 -10.61 13.53
C VAL A 316 -5.18 -10.72 12.11
N LEU A 317 -6.17 -11.57 11.92
CA LEU A 317 -6.94 -11.68 10.69
C LEU A 317 -8.04 -10.62 10.69
N PHE A 318 -8.04 -9.79 9.66
CA PHE A 318 -9.07 -8.79 9.35
C PHE A 318 -9.87 -9.29 8.15
N ASN A 319 -11.02 -9.87 8.45
CA ASN A 319 -12.00 -10.30 7.46
C ASN A 319 -13.17 -9.32 7.48
N ASP A 320 -13.01 -8.21 6.76
CA ASP A 320 -13.95 -7.08 6.78
C ASP A 320 -14.15 -6.53 8.20
N ASN A 321 -15.35 -6.66 8.76
CA ASN A 321 -15.70 -6.19 10.10
C ASN A 321 -15.42 -7.24 11.20
N GLN A 322 -14.94 -8.42 10.80
CA GLN A 322 -14.57 -9.49 11.71
C GLN A 322 -13.06 -9.46 11.95
N LEU A 323 -12.69 -9.55 13.22
CA LEU A 323 -11.30 -9.58 13.66
C LEU A 323 -11.08 -10.83 14.49
N GLU A 324 -10.06 -11.59 14.12
CA GLU A 324 -9.70 -12.83 14.80
C GLU A 324 -8.21 -12.81 15.15
N ILE A 325 -7.87 -13.22 16.36
CA ILE A 325 -6.46 -13.43 16.72
C ILE A 325 -5.99 -14.62 15.89
N PHE A 326 -4.97 -14.39 15.08
CA PHE A 326 -4.42 -15.40 14.19
C PHE A 326 -3.24 -16.05 14.91
N SER A 327 -3.48 -17.20 15.55
CA SER A 327 -2.39 -18.01 16.08
C SER A 327 -1.61 -18.63 14.93
N GLN A 328 -0.29 -18.78 15.06
CA GLN A 328 0.52 -19.49 14.06
C GLN A 328 0.47 -21.01 14.20
N ASP A 329 -0.64 -21.54 14.73
CA ASP A 329 -0.84 -22.99 14.76
C ASP A 329 -0.99 -23.51 13.32
N ASN A 330 -0.75 -24.81 13.11
CA ASN A 330 -0.61 -25.41 11.78
C ASN A 330 -1.76 -25.05 10.80
N ASP A 331 -3.01 -25.01 11.27
CA ASP A 331 -4.17 -24.73 10.41
C ASP A 331 -4.16 -23.28 9.89
N ASN A 332 -3.79 -22.32 10.74
CA ASN A 332 -3.74 -20.91 10.37
C ASN A 332 -2.53 -20.61 9.48
N LYS A 333 -1.36 -21.19 9.80
CA LYS A 333 -0.16 -21.06 8.95
C LYS A 333 -0.44 -21.52 7.51
N THR A 334 -1.27 -22.55 7.35
CA THR A 334 -1.72 -23.06 6.05
C THR A 334 -2.55 -22.02 5.27
N VAL A 335 -3.46 -21.29 5.92
CA VAL A 335 -4.26 -20.23 5.27
C VAL A 335 -3.35 -19.10 4.77
N PHE A 336 -2.41 -18.66 5.61
CA PHE A 336 -1.46 -17.63 5.24
C PHE A 336 -0.62 -18.07 4.03
N ASN A 337 -0.03 -19.26 4.09
CA ASN A 337 0.86 -19.76 3.06
C ASN A 337 0.15 -20.10 1.73
N ASN A 338 -1.12 -20.53 1.76
CA ASN A 338 -1.85 -20.88 0.55
C ASN A 338 -2.41 -19.68 -0.21
N TYR A 339 -2.78 -18.62 0.52
CA TYR A 339 -3.59 -17.54 -0.04
C TYR A 339 -2.92 -16.18 -0.04
N ALA A 340 -1.78 -16.00 0.64
CA ALA A 340 -1.04 -14.75 0.60
C ALA A 340 -0.67 -14.39 -0.84
N TRP A 341 -1.09 -13.20 -1.27
CA TRP A 341 -0.88 -12.70 -2.62
C TRP A 341 -0.01 -11.44 -2.63
N ILE A 342 -0.28 -10.52 -1.71
CA ILE A 342 0.51 -9.28 -1.55
C ILE A 342 1.10 -9.30 -0.14
N LEU A 343 2.42 -9.17 -0.03
CA LEU A 343 3.15 -9.13 1.22
C LEU A 343 3.71 -7.73 1.47
N PHE A 344 3.66 -7.30 2.72
CA PHE A 344 4.20 -6.00 3.14
C PHE A 344 5.31 -6.23 4.17
N PHE A 345 6.47 -5.71 3.85
CA PHE A 345 7.68 -5.80 4.66
C PHE A 345 8.15 -4.41 5.06
N LYS A 346 8.74 -4.28 6.24
CA LYS A 346 9.45 -3.08 6.69
C LYS A 346 10.93 -3.40 6.89
N CYS A 347 11.82 -2.49 6.52
CA CYS A 347 13.24 -2.60 6.78
C CYS A 347 13.46 -2.48 8.29
N ILE A 348 14.30 -3.34 8.85
CA ILE A 348 14.63 -3.34 10.29
C ILE A 348 16.13 -3.18 10.56
N GLU A 349 16.98 -3.38 9.56
CA GLU A 349 18.44 -3.18 9.61
C GLU A 349 18.97 -2.60 8.30
#